data_AF-A0A2K8Z7S8-F1
#
_entry.id   AF-A0A2K8Z7S8-F1
#
_cell.length_a   1.000
_cell.length_b   1.000
_cell.length_c   1.000
_cell.angle_alpha   90.00
_cell.angle_beta   90.00
_cell.angle_gamma   90.00
#
_symmetry.space_group_name_H-M   'P 1'
#
loop_
_entity.id
_entity.type
_entity.pdbx_description
1 polymer ?
#
loop_
_entity_poly.entity_id
_entity_poly.type
_entity_poly.pdbx_seq_one_letter_code
_entity_poly.pdbx_strand_id
1 'polypeptide(L)'
;MLVFILAGLCEIGGGYLVWQWMKEGKPLWYGLLGGIILAAYGVVATFQPAGFGRVYTTYGGFFIVMALLWAWKVDGFRPDKYDIIGALIALTLPG
;
A
#
# COMPACT_ATOMS: atom_id res chain seq x y z
N MET A 1 -0.42 -9.44 -11.91
CA MET A 1 -0.65 -7.99 -11.82
C MET A 1 -1.83 -7.64 -10.92
N LEU A 2 -3.04 -8.18 -11.12
CA LEU A 2 -4.21 -7.86 -10.27
C LEU A 2 -4.05 -8.26 -8.79
N VAL A 3 -3.47 -9.44 -8.54
CA VAL A 3 -3.22 -9.95 -7.17
C VAL A 3 -2.28 -9.03 -6.38
N PHE A 4 -1.29 -8.45 -7.06
CA PHE A 4 -0.36 -7.47 -6.51
C PHE A 4 -1.06 -6.18 -6.12
N ILE A 5 -1.89 -5.62 -7.01
CA ILE A 5 -2.66 -4.40 -6.72
C ILE A 5 -3.58 -4.61 -5.52
N LEU A 6 -4.24 -5.79 -5.45
CA LEU A 6 -5.04 -6.20 -4.31
C LEU A 6 -4.21 -6.32 -3.02
N ALA A 7 -3.03 -6.94 -3.10
CA ALA A 7 -2.13 -7.08 -1.96
C ALA A 7 -1.68 -5.71 -1.42
N GLY A 8 -1.25 -4.79 -2.28
CA GLY A 8 -0.85 -3.44 -1.87
C GLY A 8 -2.01 -2.61 -1.31
N LEU A 9 -3.21 -2.73 -1.88
CA LEU A 9 -4.43 -2.12 -1.32
C LEU A 9 -4.76 -2.67 0.07
N CYS A 10 -4.64 -3.99 0.25
CA CYS A 10 -4.85 -4.61 1.56
C CYS A 10 -3.77 -4.20 2.57
N GLU A 11 -2.51 -4.10 2.16
CA GLU A 11 -1.42 -3.67 3.05
C GLU A 11 -1.60 -2.23 3.51
N ILE A 12 -1.80 -1.29 2.58
CA ILE A 12 -1.99 0.13 2.88
C ILE A 12 -3.31 0.36 3.64
N GLY A 13 -4.40 -0.26 3.19
CA GLY A 13 -5.72 -0.12 3.81
C GLY A 13 -5.79 -0.76 5.20
N GLY A 14 -5.19 -1.95 5.36
CA GLY A 14 -5.11 -2.65 6.64
C GLY A 14 -4.24 -1.90 7.65
N GLY A 15 -3.07 -1.43 7.22
CA GLY A 15 -2.19 -0.59 8.04
C GLY A 15 -2.86 0.73 8.46
N TYR A 16 -3.59 1.38 7.54
CA TYR A 16 -4.34 2.60 7.83
C TYR A 16 -5.46 2.37 8.87
N LEU A 17 -6.22 1.28 8.76
CA LEU A 17 -7.27 0.94 9.74
C LEU A 17 -6.71 0.69 11.14
N VAL A 18 -5.54 0.03 11.24
CA VAL A 18 -4.83 -0.15 12.51
C VAL A 18 -4.30 1.19 13.04
N TRP A 19 -3.76 2.04 12.17
CA TRP A 19 -3.30 3.38 12.53
C TRP A 19 -4.43 4.23 13.10
N GLN A 20 -5.60 4.25 12.45
CA GLN A 20 -6.79 4.95 12.93
C GLN A 20 -7.23 4.48 14.31
N TRP A 21 -7.18 3.17 14.57
CA TRP A 21 -7.46 2.63 15.90
C TRP A 21 -6.44 3.11 16.95
N MET A 22 -5.14 3.00 16.67
CA MET A 22 -4.09 3.33 17.64
C MET A 22 -3.87 4.84 17.85
N LYS A 23 -3.99 5.65 16.79
CA LYS A 23 -3.66 7.08 16.80
C LYS A 23 -4.87 7.99 16.96
N GLU A 24 -6.01 7.64 16.38
CA GLU A 24 -7.23 8.47 16.47
C GLU A 24 -8.22 7.98 17.54
N GLY A 25 -7.93 6.87 18.23
CA GLY A 25 -8.82 6.31 19.25
C GLY A 25 -10.14 5.79 18.69
N LYS A 26 -10.16 5.42 17.41
CA LYS A 26 -11.33 4.80 16.75
C LYS A 26 -11.71 3.48 17.46
N PRO A 27 -12.94 2.97 17.31
CA PRO A 27 -13.35 1.75 18.00
C PRO A 27 -12.50 0.54 17.61
N LEU A 28 -12.33 -0.40 18.54
CA LEU A 28 -11.49 -1.60 18.42
C LEU A 28 -11.73 -2.39 17.12
N TRP A 29 -12.95 -2.34 16.60
CA TRP A 29 -13.32 -2.97 15.33
C TRP A 29 -12.48 -2.48 14.14
N TYR A 30 -12.01 -1.23 14.12
CA TYR A 30 -11.12 -0.72 13.08
C TYR A 30 -9.77 -1.43 13.10
N GLY A 31 -9.16 -1.59 14.28
CA GLY A 31 -7.90 -2.30 14.43
C GLY A 31 -8.04 -3.78 14.11
N LEU A 32 -9.16 -4.39 14.52
CA LEU A 32 -9.45 -5.80 14.24
C LEU A 32 -9.67 -6.06 12.75
N LEU A 33 -10.43 -5.18 12.08
CA LEU A 33 -10.65 -5.23 10.64
C LEU A 33 -9.33 -5.01 9.87
N GLY A 34 -8.52 -4.02 10.30
CA GLY A 34 -7.20 -3.77 9.71
C GLY A 34 -6.24 -4.95 9.87
N GLY A 35 -6.24 -5.61 11.04
CA GLY A 35 -5.47 -6.82 11.29
C GLY A 35 -5.92 -8.02 10.43
N ILE A 36 -7.23 -8.20 10.24
CA ILE A 36 -7.77 -9.25 9.34
C ILE A 36 -7.34 -8.98 7.90
N ILE A 37 -7.40 -7.73 7.45
CA ILE A 37 -6.98 -7.35 6.09
C ILE A 37 -5.47 -7.56 5.90
N LEU A 38 -4.65 -7.27 6.92
CA LEU A 38 -3.20 -7.55 6.90
C LEU A 38 -2.90 -9.05 6.87
N ALA A 39 -3.66 -9.86 7.63
CA ALA A 39 -3.55 -11.32 7.57
C ALA A 39 -3.94 -11.86 6.19
N ALA A 40 -5.01 -11.34 5.60
CA ALA A 40 -5.45 -11.68 4.25
C ALA A 40 -4.41 -11.27 3.19
N TYR A 41 -3.78 -10.10 3.34
CA TYR A 41 -2.65 -9.67 2.51
C TYR A 41 -1.53 -10.71 2.50
N GLY A 42 -1.11 -11.22 3.67
CA GLY A 42 -0.05 -12.23 3.75
C GLY A 42 -0.38 -13.51 2.96
N VAL A 43 -1.65 -13.92 2.95
CA VAL A 43 -2.15 -15.05 2.15
C VAL A 43 -2.17 -14.73 0.65
N VAL A 44 -2.65 -13.54 0.28
CA VAL A 44 -2.68 -13.07 -1.12
C VAL A 44 -1.26 -12.93 -1.69
N ALA A 45 -0.31 -12.45 -0.89
CA ALA A 45 1.10 -12.33 -1.26
C ALA A 45 1.78 -13.68 -1.47
N THR A 46 1.33 -14.74 -0.78
CA THR A 46 1.86 -16.11 -0.96
C THR A 46 1.30 -16.80 -2.21
N PHE A 47 0.13 -16.39 -2.70
CA PHE A 47 -0.47 -16.90 -3.93
C PHE A 47 0.19 -16.39 -5.22
N GLN A 48 1.27 -15.62 -5.11
CA GLN A 48 1.91 -14.92 -6.20
C GLN A 48 2.85 -15.87 -6.98
N PRO A 49 2.49 -16.33 -8.21
CA PRO A 49 3.24 -17.38 -8.92
C PRO A 49 4.22 -16.83 -9.97
N ALA A 50 4.52 -15.52 -9.94
CA ALA A 50 5.21 -14.81 -11.02
C ALA A 50 6.68 -14.51 -10.69
N GLY A 51 7.54 -14.48 -11.72
CA GLY A 51 8.98 -14.22 -11.61
C GLY A 51 9.32 -12.96 -10.80
N PHE A 52 10.01 -13.18 -9.68
CA PHE A 52 10.15 -12.26 -8.56
C PHE A 52 10.87 -10.94 -8.90
N GLY A 53 11.75 -10.91 -9.91
CA GLY A 53 12.61 -9.74 -10.15
C GLY A 53 11.94 -8.59 -10.90
N ARG A 54 11.39 -8.87 -12.09
CA ARG A 54 10.95 -7.85 -13.06
C ARG A 54 9.57 -7.28 -12.78
N VAL A 55 8.67 -8.12 -12.25
CA VAL A 55 7.33 -7.69 -11.85
C VAL A 55 7.41 -6.80 -10.61
N TYR A 56 8.34 -7.08 -9.69
CA TYR A 56 8.50 -6.34 -8.45
C TYR A 56 9.16 -4.95 -8.65
N THR A 57 10.08 -4.83 -9.61
CA THR A 57 10.68 -3.53 -9.97
C THR A 57 9.65 -2.57 -10.55
N THR A 58 8.80 -3.02 -11.47
CA THR A 58 7.69 -2.19 -11.99
C THR A 58 6.59 -1.99 -10.96
N TYR A 59 6.34 -2.96 -10.08
CA TYR A 59 5.33 -2.87 -9.03
C TYR A 59 5.67 -1.87 -7.93
N GLY A 60 6.94 -1.74 -7.54
CA GLY A 60 7.38 -0.78 -6.53
C GLY A 60 6.97 0.66 -6.87
N GLY A 61 7.11 1.06 -8.15
CA GLY A 61 6.64 2.37 -8.61
C GLY A 61 5.12 2.53 -8.51
N PHE A 62 4.35 1.50 -8.89
CA PHE A 62 2.89 1.50 -8.74
C PHE A 62 2.44 1.56 -7.28
N PHE A 63 3.13 0.85 -6.39
CA PHE A 63 2.86 0.86 -4.95
C PHE A 63 3.06 2.27 -4.38
N ILE A 64 4.10 2.98 -4.78
CA ILE A 64 4.35 4.36 -4.35
C ILE A 64 3.24 5.30 -4.83
N VAL A 65 2.79 5.18 -6.09
CA VAL A 65 1.67 5.98 -6.61
C VAL A 65 0.37 5.67 -5.85
N MET A 66 0.10 4.39 -5.55
CA MET A 66 -1.07 3.99 -4.76
C MET A 66 -1.00 4.48 -3.31
N ALA A 67 0.17 4.42 -2.67
CA ALA A 67 0.39 4.95 -1.33
C ALA A 67 0.17 6.47 -1.30
N LEU A 68 0.68 7.21 -2.30
CA LEU A 68 0.43 8.64 -2.44
C LEU A 68 -1.05 8.96 -2.62
N LEU A 69 -1.74 8.24 -3.53
CA LEU A 69 -3.17 8.45 -3.78
C LEU A 69 -4.01 8.14 -2.54
N TRP A 70 -3.62 7.11 -1.77
CA TRP A 70 -4.27 6.76 -0.52
C TRP A 70 -4.03 7.84 0.54
N ALA A 71 -2.79 8.26 0.75
CA ALA A 71 -2.45 9.34 1.68
C ALA A 71 -3.18 10.65 1.33
N TRP A 72 -3.28 10.96 0.04
CA TRP A 72 -4.02 12.13 -0.44
C TRP A 72 -5.52 12.06 -0.19
N LYS A 73 -6.13 10.91 -0.52
CA LYS A 73 -7.59 10.75 -0.48
C LYS A 73 -8.12 10.45 0.92
N VAL A 74 -7.33 9.79 1.75
CA VAL A 74 -7.75 9.23 3.03
C VAL A 74 -7.18 10.03 4.21
N ASP A 75 -5.93 10.47 4.13
CA ASP A 75 -5.29 11.29 5.18
C ASP A 75 -5.45 12.80 4.92
N GLY A 76 -5.97 13.18 3.75
CA GLY A 76 -6.05 14.58 3.32
C GLY A 76 -4.68 15.23 3.09
N PHE A 77 -3.61 14.44 3.15
CA PHE A 77 -2.23 14.88 2.98
C PHE A 77 -2.02 15.34 1.54
N ARG A 78 -1.77 16.63 1.30
CA ARG A 78 -1.46 17.11 -0.05
C ARG A 78 -0.04 16.66 -0.39
N PRO A 79 0.14 15.72 -1.35
CA PRO A 79 1.47 15.25 -1.71
C PRO A 79 2.32 16.45 -2.14
N ASP A 80 3.49 16.60 -1.53
CA ASP A 80 4.39 17.71 -1.82
C ASP A 80 5.22 17.39 -3.09
N LYS A 81 5.91 18.38 -3.66
CA LYS A 81 6.70 18.20 -4.89
C LYS A 81 7.77 17.12 -4.71
N TYR A 82 8.26 16.93 -3.49
CA TYR A 82 9.22 15.90 -3.13
C TYR A 82 8.64 14.48 -3.18
N ASP A 83 7.37 14.29 -2.85
CA ASP A 83 6.68 12.99 -2.95
C ASP A 83 6.46 12.58 -4.41
N ILE A 84 6.12 13.57 -5.26
CA ILE A 84 5.96 13.37 -6.71
C ILE A 84 7.30 13.05 -7.36
N ILE A 85 8.38 13.73 -6.96
CA ILE A 85 9.74 13.44 -7.42
C ILE A 85 10.19 12.05 -6.94
N GLY A 86 9.89 11.66 -5.70
CA GLY A 86 10.18 10.32 -5.18
C GLY A 86 9.45 9.22 -5.97
N ALA A 87 8.18 9.43 -6.29
CA ALA A 87 7.41 8.54 -7.14
C ALA A 87 7.98 8.44 -8.56
N LEU A 88 8.38 9.57 -9.16
CA LEU A 88 9.01 9.62 -10.48
C LEU A 88 10.36 8.90 -10.51
N ILE A 89 11.21 9.15 -9.50
CA ILE A 89 12.52 8.50 -9.39
C ILE A 89 12.34 6.98 -9.26
N ALA A 90 11.42 6.53 -8.41
CA ALA A 90 11.14 5.10 -8.24
C ALA A 90 10.54 4.45 -9.49
N LEU A 91 9.77 5.20 -10.30
CA LEU A 91 9.24 4.73 -11.57
C LEU A 91 10.31 4.67 -12.67
N THR A 92 11.29 5.59 -12.63
CA THR A 92 12.35 5.70 -13.64
C THR A 92 13.60 4.88 -13.33
N LEU A 93 13.72 4.26 -12.14
CA LEU A 93 14.86 3.38 -11.85
C LEU A 93 14.81 2.18 -12.81
N PRO A 94 15.78 2.06 -13.75
CA PRO A 94 15.77 0.98 -14.73
C PRO A 94 16.08 -0.34 -14.01
N GLY A 95 15.18 -1.32 -14.18
CA GLY A 95 15.38 -2.71 -13.76
C GLY A 95 16.10 -3.55 -14.81
#